data_AF-A0A380K3G6-F1
#
_entry.id   AF-A0A380K3G6-F1
#
_cell.length_a   1.000
_cell.length_b   1.000
_cell.length_c   1.000
_cell.angle_alpha   90.00
_cell.angle_beta   90.00
_cell.angle_gamma   90.00
#
_symmetry.space_group_name_H-M   'P 1'
#
loop_
_entity.id
_entity.type
_entity.pdbx_description
1 polymer ?
#
loop_
_entity_poly.entity_id
_entity_poly.type
_entity_poly.pdbx_seq_one_letter_code
_entity_poly.pdbx_strand_id
1 'polypeptide(L)'
;MEEKYSELYKAIRNAYEDMTIRQDNDLSKILLSASNEVIRSGDAGLSALHLDRQLNLYSTRHDFSLLKGAKSLKQLTQEFAADYRKSKEVSKWIKPLLGE
;
A
#
# COMPACT_ATOMS: atom_id res chain seq x y z
N MET A 1 -9.51 9.77 -7.96
CA MET A 1 -9.48 9.12 -6.63
C MET A 1 -10.02 7.69 -6.69
N GLU A 2 -11.17 7.46 -7.34
CA GLU A 2 -11.78 6.13 -7.50
C GLU A 2 -10.91 5.12 -8.29
N GLU A 3 -10.19 5.57 -9.32
CA GLU A 3 -9.30 4.70 -10.10
C GLU A 3 -8.10 4.18 -9.29
N LYS A 4 -7.41 5.05 -8.55
CA LYS A 4 -6.28 4.65 -7.68
C LYS A 4 -6.76 3.70 -6.58
N TYR A 5 -7.93 3.94 -6.00
CA TYR A 5 -8.56 3.01 -5.04
C TYR A 5 -8.79 1.64 -5.69
N SER A 6 -9.39 1.62 -6.89
CA SER A 6 -9.68 0.40 -7.64
C SER A 6 -8.41 -0.37 -8.01
N GLU A 7 -7.35 0.33 -8.40
CA GLU A 7 -6.07 -0.25 -8.78
C GLU A 7 -5.34 -0.89 -7.60
N LEU A 8 -5.21 -0.16 -6.47
CA LEU A 8 -4.56 -0.70 -5.27
C LEU A 8 -5.32 -1.91 -4.72
N TYR A 9 -6.65 -1.84 -4.66
CA TYR A 9 -7.47 -2.96 -4.22
C TYR A 9 -7.31 -4.19 -5.11
N LYS A 10 -7.33 -4.02 -6.43
CA LYS A 10 -7.09 -5.12 -7.40
C LYS A 10 -5.69 -5.71 -7.23
N ALA A 11 -4.67 -4.88 -7.05
CA ALA A 11 -3.30 -5.35 -6.84
C ALA A 11 -3.16 -6.18 -5.56
N ILE A 12 -3.77 -5.74 -4.46
CA ILE A 12 -3.78 -6.49 -3.19
C ILE A 12 -4.49 -7.83 -3.37
N ARG A 13 -5.65 -7.83 -4.02
CA ARG A 13 -6.41 -9.06 -4.30
C ARG A 13 -5.60 -10.03 -5.15
N ASN A 14 -4.99 -9.57 -6.24
CA ASN A 14 -4.18 -10.41 -7.13
C ASN A 14 -2.98 -11.02 -6.39
N ALA A 15 -2.30 -10.25 -5.54
CA ALA A 15 -1.22 -10.77 -4.71
C ALA A 15 -1.73 -11.82 -3.71
N TYR A 16 -2.89 -11.59 -3.10
CA TYR A 16 -3.51 -12.55 -2.18
C TYR A 16 -4.01 -13.83 -2.87
N GLU A 17 -4.25 -13.82 -4.18
CA GLU A 17 -4.63 -15.01 -4.94
C GLU A 17 -3.43 -15.93 -5.24
N ASP A 18 -2.19 -15.46 -5.09
CA ASP A 18 -0.99 -16.30 -5.17
C ASP A 18 -0.96 -17.33 -4.03
N MET A 19 -0.90 -18.62 -4.37
CA MET A 19 -0.91 -19.71 -3.37
C MET A 19 0.26 -19.64 -2.40
N THR A 20 1.43 -19.20 -2.84
CA THR A 20 2.61 -19.08 -1.96
C THR A 20 2.42 -18.01 -0.91
N ILE A 21 1.70 -16.93 -1.26
CA ILE A 21 1.33 -15.86 -0.33
C ILE A 21 0.23 -16.32 0.62
N ARG A 22 -0.76 -17.09 0.16
CA ARG A 22 -1.81 -17.65 1.04
C ARG A 22 -1.26 -18.62 2.07
N GLN A 23 -0.22 -19.36 1.73
CA GLN A 23 0.45 -20.28 2.64
C GLN A 23 1.34 -19.55 3.65
N ASP A 24 1.76 -18.32 3.34
CA ASP A 24 2.44 -17.46 4.29
C ASP A 24 1.44 -16.75 5.22
N ASN A 25 1.35 -17.23 6.46
CA ASN A 25 0.38 -16.72 7.44
C ASN A 25 0.56 -15.23 7.76
N ASP A 26 1.78 -14.71 7.73
CA ASP A 26 2.03 -13.32 8.11
C ASP A 26 1.72 -12.39 6.92
N LEU A 27 2.20 -12.76 5.73
CA LEU A 27 1.95 -11.98 4.53
C LEU A 27 0.47 -11.99 4.13
N SER A 28 -0.21 -13.14 4.22
CA SER A 28 -1.66 -13.21 3.97
C SER A 28 -2.47 -12.29 4.91
N LYS A 29 -2.13 -12.24 6.20
CA LYS A 29 -2.75 -11.32 7.16
C LYS A 29 -2.48 -9.85 6.84
N ILE A 30 -1.26 -9.52 6.43
CA ILE A 30 -0.89 -8.16 6.00
C ILE A 30 -1.78 -7.74 4.82
N LEU A 31 -1.93 -8.60 3.80
CA LEU A 31 -2.73 -8.28 2.62
C LEU A 31 -4.22 -8.17 2.91
N LEU A 32 -4.77 -9.05 3.74
CA LEU A 32 -6.18 -8.96 4.16
C LEU A 32 -6.45 -7.67 4.95
N SER A 33 -5.54 -7.31 5.85
CA SER A 33 -5.66 -6.08 6.64
C SER A 33 -5.62 -4.84 5.75
N ALA A 34 -4.70 -4.80 4.79
CA ALA A 34 -4.60 -3.70 3.83
C ALA A 34 -5.83 -3.61 2.92
N SER A 35 -6.38 -4.74 2.47
CA SER A 35 -7.63 -4.77 1.69
C SER A 35 -8.78 -4.11 2.46
N ASN A 36 -8.94 -4.46 3.74
CA ASN A 36 -9.95 -3.86 4.61
C ASN A 36 -9.70 -2.36 4.85
N GLU A 37 -8.43 -1.97 4.99
CA GLU A 37 -8.06 -0.57 5.19
C GLU A 37 -8.37 0.29 3.96
N VAL A 38 -8.05 -0.21 2.75
CA VAL A 38 -8.39 0.46 1.50
C VAL A 38 -9.90 0.73 1.47
N ILE A 39 -10.72 -0.30 1.71
CA ILE A 39 -12.18 -0.19 1.73
C ILE A 39 -12.69 0.83 2.75
N ARG A 40 -12.13 0.85 3.97
CA ARG A 40 -12.63 1.68 5.07
C ARG A 40 -12.18 3.13 5.00
N SER A 41 -10.93 3.37 4.60
CA SER A 41 -10.33 4.71 4.67
C SER A 41 -10.80 5.63 3.55
N GLY A 42 -11.10 5.07 2.37
CA GLY A 42 -11.30 5.86 1.15
C GLY A 42 -10.05 6.61 0.68
N ASP A 43 -8.91 6.47 1.36
CA ASP A 43 -7.63 7.11 1.04
C ASP A 43 -6.64 6.03 0.58
N ALA A 44 -6.61 5.82 -0.72
CA ALA A 44 -5.71 4.85 -1.35
C ALA A 44 -4.22 5.21 -1.14
N GLY A 45 -3.89 6.50 -1.01
CA GLY A 45 -2.52 6.93 -0.81
C GLY A 45 -2.02 6.63 0.61
N LEU A 46 -2.86 6.90 1.61
CA LEU A 46 -2.57 6.53 3.01
C LEU A 46 -2.49 5.01 3.18
N SER A 47 -3.45 4.28 2.59
CA SER A 47 -3.46 2.81 2.64
C SER A 47 -2.22 2.21 1.98
N ALA A 48 -1.79 2.75 0.82
CA ALA A 48 -0.56 2.34 0.17
C ALA A 48 0.68 2.59 1.04
N LEU A 49 0.75 3.74 1.71
CA LEU A 49 1.83 4.08 2.64
C LEU A 49 1.91 3.08 3.81
N HIS A 50 0.77 2.72 4.40
CA HIS A 50 0.74 1.73 5.48
C HIS A 50 1.13 0.33 4.99
N LEU A 51 0.60 -0.10 3.84
CA LEU A 51 0.96 -1.38 3.25
C LEU A 51 2.45 -1.45 2.86
N ASP A 52 3.01 -0.40 2.25
CA ASP A 52 4.44 -0.31 1.93
C ASP A 52 5.30 -0.54 3.18
N ARG A 53 4.94 0.12 4.29
CA ARG A 53 5.61 -0.06 5.59
C ARG A 53 5.51 -1.50 6.09
N GLN A 54 4.33 -2.11 6.04
CA GLN A 54 4.15 -3.51 6.48
C GLN A 54 4.98 -4.48 5.64
N LEU A 55 5.03 -4.29 4.31
CA LEU A 55 5.84 -5.12 3.43
C LEU A 55 7.35 -4.94 3.68
N ASN A 56 7.82 -3.74 4.06
CA ASN A 56 9.21 -3.52 4.48
C ASN A 56 9.53 -4.22 5.80
N LEU A 57 8.61 -4.18 6.76
CA LEU A 57 8.79 -4.86 8.05
C LEU A 57 8.82 -6.38 7.87
N TYR A 58 7.93 -6.91 7.02
CA TYR A 58 7.96 -8.30 6.61
C TYR A 58 9.31 -8.65 5.98
N SER A 59 9.74 -7.94 4.92
CA SER A 59 11.00 -8.30 4.23
C SER A 59 12.20 -8.24 5.17
N THR A 60 12.26 -7.28 6.09
CA THR A 60 13.34 -7.18 7.10
C THR A 60 13.42 -8.43 7.98
N ARG A 61 12.29 -9.07 8.30
CA ARG A 61 12.25 -10.32 9.08
C ARG A 61 12.58 -11.56 8.26
N HIS A 62 12.58 -11.45 6.93
CA HIS A 62 12.82 -12.53 5.97
C HIS A 62 14.05 -12.24 5.11
N ASP A 63 15.15 -11.78 5.72
CA ASP A 63 16.45 -11.52 5.07
C ASP A 63 16.36 -10.58 3.85
N PHE A 64 15.55 -9.53 3.98
CA PHE A 64 15.26 -8.55 2.92
C PHE A 64 14.65 -9.16 1.66
N SER A 65 14.08 -10.36 1.76
CA SER A 65 13.42 -11.04 0.66
C SER A 65 11.90 -10.81 0.70
N LEU A 66 11.29 -10.83 -0.49
CA LEU A 66 9.84 -10.76 -0.66
C LEU A 66 9.43 -11.79 -1.70
N LEU A 67 8.34 -12.51 -1.42
CA LEU A 67 7.78 -13.50 -2.35
C LEU A 67 7.48 -12.85 -3.70
N LYS A 68 7.70 -13.60 -4.79
CA LYS A 68 7.56 -13.10 -6.16
C LYS A 68 6.19 -12.46 -6.40
N GLY A 69 5.11 -13.07 -5.90
CA GLY A 69 3.74 -12.56 -6.01
C GLY A 69 3.51 -11.19 -5.35
N ALA A 70 4.36 -10.79 -4.40
CA ALA A 70 4.24 -9.53 -3.68
C ALA A 70 5.15 -8.42 -4.22
N LYS A 71 6.08 -8.72 -5.15
CA LYS A 71 7.02 -7.72 -5.70
C LYS A 71 6.32 -6.62 -6.50
N SER A 72 5.38 -6.96 -7.37
CA SER A 72 4.64 -5.96 -8.15
C SER A 72 3.77 -5.08 -7.25
N LEU A 73 3.13 -5.67 -6.24
CA LEU A 73 2.37 -4.93 -5.23
C LEU A 73 3.27 -3.97 -4.43
N LYS A 74 4.48 -4.44 -4.08
CA LYS A 74 5.47 -3.62 -3.39
C LYS A 74 5.86 -2.38 -4.19
N GLN A 75 6.12 -2.54 -5.48
CA GLN A 75 6.45 -1.41 -6.34
C GLN A 75 5.27 -0.42 -6.44
N LEU A 76 4.06 -0.91 -6.68
CA LEU A 76 2.86 -0.06 -6.79
C LEU A 76 2.61 0.74 -5.50
N THR A 77 2.75 0.09 -4.33
CA THR A 77 2.56 0.76 -3.03
C THR A 77 3.62 1.83 -2.76
N GLN A 78 4.86 1.63 -3.22
CA GLN A 78 5.90 2.66 -3.15
C GLN A 78 5.57 3.88 -4.00
N GLU A 79 5.11 3.66 -5.24
CA GLU A 79 4.71 4.74 -6.15
C GLU A 79 3.56 5.57 -5.55
N PHE A 80 2.52 4.89 -5.05
CA PHE A 80 1.37 5.56 -4.45
C PHE A 80 1.74 6.28 -3.15
N ALA A 81 2.61 5.70 -2.32
CA ALA A 81 3.10 6.33 -1.11
C ALA A 81 3.95 7.58 -1.40
N ALA A 82 4.78 7.53 -2.46
CA ALA A 82 5.58 8.68 -2.89
C ALA A 82 4.68 9.82 -3.39
N ASP A 83 3.69 9.50 -4.22
CA ASP A 83 2.67 10.45 -4.69
C ASP A 83 1.90 11.07 -3.53
N TYR A 84 1.48 10.26 -2.56
CA TYR A 84 0.76 10.73 -1.38
C TYR A 84 1.58 11.71 -0.56
N ARG A 85 2.85 11.38 -0.28
CA ARG A 85 3.77 12.28 0.44
C ARG A 85 3.95 13.59 -0.30
N LYS A 86 4.17 13.56 -1.62
CA LYS A 86 4.27 14.78 -2.44
C LYS A 86 3.00 15.62 -2.36
N SER A 87 1.83 14.99 -2.48
CA SER A 87 0.54 15.69 -2.37
C SER A 87 0.34 16.34 -1.00
N LYS A 88 0.69 15.65 0.09
CA LYS A 88 0.61 16.20 1.45
C LYS A 88 1.63 17.31 1.69
N GLU A 89 2.84 17.18 1.18
CA GLU A 89 3.83 18.25 1.21
C GLU A 89 3.31 19.47 0.46
N VAL A 90 2.91 19.34 -0.81
CA VAL A 90 2.33 20.47 -1.58
C VAL A 90 1.13 21.11 -0.87
N SER A 91 0.25 20.31 -0.26
CA SER A 91 -0.89 20.82 0.52
C SER A 91 -0.45 21.71 1.70
N LYS A 92 0.66 21.40 2.38
CA LYS A 92 1.19 22.24 3.45
C LYS A 92 1.68 23.60 2.96
N TRP A 93 2.11 23.70 1.70
CA TRP A 93 2.62 24.94 1.12
C TRP A 93 1.49 25.82 0.59
N ILE A 94 0.42 25.21 0.09
CA ILE A 94 -0.74 25.92 -0.45
C ILE A 94 -1.69 26.41 0.64
N LYS A 95 -1.89 25.65 1.73
CA LYS A 95 -2.80 26.04 2.83
C LYS A 95 -2.56 27.46 3.37
N PRO A 96 -1.31 27.86 3.72
CA PRO A 96 -1.02 29.22 4.17
C PRO A 96 -1.29 30.31 3.12
N LEU A 97 -1.22 29.96 1.82
CA LEU A 97 -1.47 30.89 0.71
C LEU A 97 -2.96 31.10 0.45
N LEU A 98 -3.80 30.16 0.87
CA LEU A 98 -5.26 30.23 0.74
C LEU A 98 -5.94 30.91 1.94
N GLY A 99 -5.18 31.29 2.97
CA GLY A 99 -5.69 31.99 4.15
C GLY A 99 -6.49 31.10 5.12
N GLU A 100 -6.29 29.79 5.08
CA GLU A 100 -6.79 28.81 6.07
C GLU A 100 -5.78 28.53 7.19
#